data_AF-A0A959WHG9-F1
#
_entry.id   AF-A0A959WHG9-F1
#
_cell.length_a   1.000
_cell.length_b   1.000
_cell.length_c   1.000
_cell.angle_alpha   90.00
_cell.angle_beta   90.00
_cell.angle_gamma   90.00
#
_symmetry.space_group_name_H-M   'P 1'
#
loop_
_entity.id
_entity.type
_entity.pdbx_description
1 polymer ?
#
loop_
_entity_poly.entity_id
_entity_poly.type
_entity_poly.pdbx_seq_one_letter_code
_entity_poly.pdbx_strand_id
1 'polypeptide(L)'
;MDRRNFLGLAGGAFLCTIAGKQYSIDSNTDLAALANKIEVPPKVAAAKRSNSVSNADISGNRKEYWIQAEPVTWNVVPKQRDQMMGTSIKKTVGRTKVPAYAYRLYDTDFSKPLGPATVPGPLLDVTVGDTLVVNFRNACDVPVTMHPHGVFYSNEMDGAYKG
;
A
#
# COMPACT_ATOMS: atom_id res chain seq x y z
N MET A 1 -9.03 -17.11 3.52
CA MET A 1 -10.41 -17.59 3.34
C MET A 1 -10.93 -17.03 2.03
N ASP A 2 -11.23 -17.91 1.07
CA ASP A 2 -11.60 -17.53 -0.29
C ASP A 2 -13.02 -16.96 -0.33
N ARG A 3 -13.20 -15.88 -1.08
CA ARG A 3 -14.46 -15.10 -1.20
C ARG A 3 -15.57 -15.90 -1.91
N ARG A 4 -15.25 -17.12 -2.32
CA ARG A 4 -16.09 -18.06 -3.08
C ARG A 4 -16.81 -19.10 -2.22
N ASN A 5 -16.49 -19.21 -0.93
CA ASN A 5 -17.07 -20.24 -0.05
C ASN A 5 -18.29 -19.77 0.76
N PHE A 6 -18.81 -18.57 0.54
CA PHE A 6 -19.94 -18.04 1.32
C PHE A 6 -21.28 -18.75 1.04
N LEU A 7 -21.37 -19.59 0.00
CA LEU A 7 -22.65 -20.18 -0.45
C LEU A 7 -22.80 -21.70 -0.18
N GLY A 8 -21.85 -22.32 0.53
CA GLY A 8 -21.81 -23.78 0.68
C GLY A 8 -22.72 -24.40 1.76
N LEU A 9 -23.65 -23.66 2.37
CA LEU A 9 -24.33 -24.10 3.60
C LEU A 9 -25.84 -23.87 3.60
N ALA A 10 -26.56 -24.43 2.62
CA ALA A 10 -27.98 -24.78 2.76
C ALA A 10 -28.42 -25.68 1.59
N GLY A 11 -28.82 -26.93 1.91
CA GLY A 11 -29.35 -27.90 0.95
C GLY A 11 -30.77 -27.57 0.49
N GLY A 12 -30.92 -26.51 -0.32
CA GLY A 12 -32.16 -26.17 -1.03
C GLY A 12 -31.82 -25.61 -2.41
N ALA A 13 -32.58 -25.98 -3.43
CA ALA A 13 -32.38 -25.48 -4.79
C ALA A 13 -32.44 -23.95 -4.80
N PHE A 14 -31.31 -23.29 -5.04
CA PHE A 14 -31.24 -21.85 -5.18
C PHE A 14 -31.44 -21.47 -6.64
N LEU A 15 -32.44 -20.62 -6.88
CA LEU A 15 -32.61 -19.94 -8.16
C LEU A 15 -31.62 -18.77 -8.17
N CYS A 16 -30.46 -18.95 -8.80
CA CYS A 16 -29.53 -17.84 -9.01
C CYS A 16 -29.66 -17.32 -10.44
N THR A 17 -29.70 -16.00 -10.58
CA THR A 17 -29.61 -15.36 -11.88
C THR A 17 -28.14 -15.14 -12.25
N ILE A 18 -27.71 -15.64 -13.39
CA ILE A 18 -26.43 -15.29 -13.97
C ILE A 18 -26.66 -14.56 -15.30
N ALA A 19 -26.21 -13.31 -15.38
CA ALA A 19 -26.44 -12.42 -16.52
C ALA A 19 -27.93 -12.33 -16.95
N GLY A 20 -28.85 -12.30 -15.97
CA GLY A 20 -30.28 -12.21 -16.21
C GLY A 20 -30.98 -13.52 -16.61
N LYS A 21 -30.24 -14.64 -16.72
CA LYS A 21 -30.81 -15.98 -16.92
C LYS A 21 -30.90 -16.72 -15.59
N GLN A 22 -32.04 -17.33 -15.32
CA GLN A 22 -32.31 -18.05 -14.07
C GLN A 22 -31.86 -19.51 -14.20
N TYR A 23 -31.07 -19.99 -13.24
CA TYR A 23 -30.58 -21.36 -13.19
C TYR A 23 -30.99 -22.01 -11.87
N SER A 24 -31.43 -23.26 -11.94
CA SER A 24 -31.61 -24.11 -10.76
C SER A 24 -30.28 -24.78 -10.45
N ILE A 25 -29.74 -24.51 -9.25
CA ILE A 25 -28.44 -25.04 -8.82
C ILE A 25 -28.68 -26.15 -7.79
N ASP A 26 -27.99 -27.28 -7.97
CA ASP A 26 -27.87 -28.37 -7.00
C ASP A 26 -26.40 -28.61 -6.59
N SER A 27 -26.16 -29.59 -5.71
CA SER A 27 -24.81 -29.90 -5.21
C SER A 27 -23.83 -30.44 -6.26
N ASN A 28 -24.33 -30.83 -7.44
CA ASN A 28 -23.53 -31.38 -8.54
C ASN A 28 -23.32 -30.37 -9.69
N THR A 29 -23.81 -29.14 -9.53
CA THR A 29 -23.76 -28.13 -10.57
C THR A 29 -22.37 -27.49 -10.67
N ASP A 30 -21.68 -27.68 -11.80
CA ASP A 30 -20.41 -27.00 -12.08
C ASP A 30 -20.64 -25.54 -12.50
N LEU A 31 -20.59 -24.68 -11.49
CA LEU A 31 -20.73 -23.23 -11.62
C LEU A 31 -19.63 -22.61 -12.50
N ALA A 32 -18.43 -23.18 -12.52
CA ALA A 32 -17.32 -22.65 -13.31
C ALA A 32 -17.51 -22.92 -14.81
N ALA A 33 -17.97 -24.13 -15.17
CA ALA A 33 -18.31 -24.47 -16.54
C ALA A 33 -19.50 -23.62 -17.06
N LEU A 34 -20.49 -23.33 -16.21
CA LEU A 34 -21.60 -22.43 -16.55
C LEU A 34 -21.15 -20.98 -16.70
N ALA A 35 -20.28 -20.50 -15.81
CA ALA A 35 -19.78 -19.13 -15.83
C ALA A 35 -18.97 -18.81 -17.11
N ASN A 36 -18.26 -19.80 -17.65
CA ASN A 36 -17.45 -19.65 -18.87
C ASN A 36 -18.28 -19.50 -20.15
N LYS A 37 -19.56 -19.89 -20.14
CA LYS A 37 -20.45 -19.80 -21.32
C LYS A 37 -21.19 -18.46 -21.42
N ILE A 38 -20.95 -17.54 -20.49
CA ILE A 38 -21.61 -16.24 -20.46
C ILE A 38 -20.80 -15.26 -21.28
N GLU A 39 -21.47 -14.55 -22.18
CA GLU A 39 -20.89 -13.46 -22.92
C GLU A 39 -20.51 -12.33 -21.96
N VAL A 40 -19.21 -12.15 -21.77
CA VAL A 40 -18.67 -11.13 -20.87
C VAL A 40 -18.67 -9.80 -21.62
N PRO A 41 -19.27 -8.73 -21.05
CA PRO A 41 -19.25 -7.41 -21.68
C PRO A 41 -17.82 -6.98 -22.01
N PRO A 42 -17.59 -6.29 -23.15
CA PRO A 42 -16.24 -5.95 -23.61
C PRO A 42 -15.42 -5.16 -22.56
N LYS A 43 -16.09 -4.35 -21.73
CA LYS A 43 -15.45 -3.61 -20.62
C LYS A 43 -14.89 -4.52 -19.52
N VAL A 44 -15.58 -5.62 -19.19
CA VAL A 44 -15.13 -6.60 -18.18
C VAL A 44 -14.09 -7.54 -18.78
N ALA A 45 -14.23 -7.90 -20.05
CA ALA A 45 -13.22 -8.66 -20.78
C ALA A 45 -11.89 -7.88 -20.89
N ALA A 46 -11.95 -6.56 -21.08
CA ALA A 46 -10.79 -5.69 -21.06
C ALA A 46 -10.12 -5.62 -19.66
N ALA A 47 -10.90 -5.66 -18.58
CA ALA A 47 -10.37 -5.71 -17.22
C ALA A 47 -9.74 -7.08 -16.85
N LYS A 48 -10.17 -8.17 -17.50
CA LYS A 48 -9.53 -9.50 -17.38
C LYS A 48 -8.21 -9.60 -18.12
N ARG A 49 -7.89 -8.66 -19.02
CA ARG A 49 -6.50 -8.47 -19.41
C ARG A 49 -5.80 -7.98 -18.15
N SER A 50 -5.12 -8.90 -17.47
CA SER A 50 -3.89 -8.48 -16.82
C SER A 50 -3.02 -7.97 -17.94
N ASN A 51 -3.18 -6.68 -18.28
CA ASN A 51 -2.04 -5.94 -18.74
C ASN A 51 -1.09 -6.09 -17.55
N SER A 52 -0.26 -7.13 -17.58
CA SER A 52 1.05 -7.06 -16.96
C SER A 52 1.52 -5.69 -17.39
N VAL A 53 1.57 -4.75 -16.45
CA VAL A 53 2.11 -3.40 -16.68
C VAL A 53 3.32 -3.66 -17.54
N SER A 54 3.25 -3.33 -18.84
CA SER A 54 4.19 -3.86 -19.82
C SER A 54 5.53 -3.45 -19.29
N ASN A 55 6.33 -4.42 -18.82
CA ASN A 55 7.54 -4.20 -18.03
C ASN A 55 8.28 -3.04 -18.67
N ALA A 56 8.10 -1.83 -18.14
CA ALA A 56 8.72 -0.65 -18.73
C ALA A 56 10.19 -0.92 -18.49
N ASP A 57 10.91 -1.32 -19.55
CA ASP A 57 12.20 -2.01 -19.53
C ASP A 57 12.78 -2.15 -18.13
N ILE A 58 12.35 -3.19 -17.38
CA ILE A 58 12.94 -3.54 -16.09
C ILE A 58 14.33 -4.08 -16.41
N SER A 59 15.23 -3.15 -16.70
CA SER A 59 16.59 -3.34 -17.19
C SER A 59 17.60 -2.81 -16.16
N GLY A 60 17.11 -2.08 -15.16
CA GLY A 60 17.89 -1.58 -14.04
C GLY A 60 18.03 -2.59 -12.92
N ASN A 61 18.64 -2.13 -11.83
CA ASN A 61 18.96 -2.95 -10.67
C ASN A 61 17.75 -3.07 -9.73
N ARG A 62 17.71 -4.15 -8.94
CA ARG A 62 16.83 -4.24 -7.79
C ARG A 62 17.46 -3.49 -6.62
N LYS A 63 16.82 -2.42 -6.15
CA LYS A 63 17.24 -1.63 -4.98
C LYS A 63 16.28 -1.87 -3.82
N GLU A 64 16.80 -2.36 -2.72
CA GLU A 64 16.00 -2.77 -1.56
C GLU A 64 16.30 -1.90 -0.35
N TYR A 65 15.23 -1.47 0.33
CA TYR A 65 15.29 -0.62 1.52
C TYR A 65 14.45 -1.20 2.65
N TRP A 66 14.96 -1.09 3.87
CA TRP A 66 14.28 -1.53 5.09
C TRP A 66 13.94 -0.30 5.93
N ILE A 67 12.65 0.01 6.05
CA ILE A 67 12.18 1.28 6.63
C ILE A 67 11.22 0.99 7.78
N GLN A 68 11.47 1.61 8.92
CA GLN A 68 10.55 1.60 10.06
C GLN A 68 9.90 2.96 10.23
N ALA A 69 8.58 3.00 10.43
CA ALA A 69 7.90 4.16 11.01
C ALA A 69 7.85 4.01 12.54
N GLU A 70 8.20 5.07 13.26
CA GLU A 70 8.20 5.07 14.73
C GLU A 70 7.82 6.44 15.32
N PRO A 71 7.24 6.49 16.53
CA PRO A 71 6.95 7.75 17.21
C PRO A 71 8.25 8.41 17.71
N VAL A 72 8.37 9.72 17.49
CA VAL A 72 9.49 10.53 17.95
C VAL A 72 9.00 11.84 18.57
N THR A 73 9.85 12.42 19.42
CA THR A 73 9.69 13.83 19.83
C THR A 73 10.47 14.71 18.86
N TRP A 74 9.77 15.29 17.88
CA TRP A 74 10.39 16.09 16.83
C TRP A 74 10.48 17.57 17.20
N ASN A 75 11.64 18.19 16.98
CA ASN A 75 11.84 19.61 17.17
C ASN A 75 11.63 20.35 15.84
N VAL A 76 10.47 20.98 15.67
CA VAL A 76 10.07 21.65 14.42
C VAL A 76 10.92 22.89 14.14
N VAL A 77 11.44 23.52 15.20
CA VAL A 77 12.26 24.74 15.09
C VAL A 77 13.59 24.59 15.84
N PRO A 78 14.55 23.82 15.30
CA PRO A 78 15.84 23.60 15.96
C PRO A 78 16.62 24.89 16.21
N LYS A 79 16.50 25.87 15.31
CA LYS A 79 17.16 27.18 15.41
C LYS A 79 16.49 28.15 16.40
N GLN A 80 15.36 27.77 17.00
CA GLN A 80 14.57 28.59 17.93
C GLN A 80 14.23 30.00 17.42
N ARG A 81 14.15 30.16 16.10
CA ARG A 81 13.97 31.43 15.41
C ARG A 81 13.06 31.24 14.21
N ASP A 82 12.13 32.17 14.03
CA ASP A 82 11.40 32.33 12.78
C ASP A 82 12.38 32.86 11.73
N GLN A 83 12.64 32.07 10.69
CA GLN A 83 13.57 32.48 9.63
C GLN A 83 12.94 33.44 8.62
N MET A 84 11.60 33.48 8.52
CA MET A 84 10.88 34.40 7.64
C MET A 84 10.77 35.79 8.28
N MET A 85 10.34 35.86 9.55
CA MET A 85 10.13 37.13 10.27
C MET A 85 11.34 37.58 11.09
N GLY A 86 12.37 36.73 11.22
CA GLY A 86 13.59 37.04 11.95
C GLY A 86 13.44 37.12 13.48
N THR A 87 12.31 36.72 14.04
CA THR A 87 11.98 36.83 15.47
C THR A 87 12.33 35.55 16.25
N SER A 88 12.54 35.67 17.57
CA SER A 88 12.80 34.51 18.43
C SER A 88 11.51 33.80 18.81
N ILE A 89 11.47 32.48 18.62
CA ILE A 89 10.29 31.65 18.92
C ILE A 89 10.06 31.49 20.43
N LYS A 90 11.11 31.64 21.25
CA LYS A 90 11.01 31.50 22.72
C LYS A 90 9.95 32.41 23.33
N LYS A 91 9.80 33.62 22.78
CA LYS A 91 8.86 34.62 23.30
C LYS A 91 7.43 34.40 22.84
N THR A 92 7.22 33.68 21.73
CA THR A 92 5.91 33.59 21.05
C THR A 92 5.23 32.23 21.24
N VAL A 93 5.98 31.12 21.14
CA VAL A 93 5.38 29.76 21.08
C VAL A 93 5.74 28.91 22.30
N GLY A 94 6.88 29.17 22.94
CA GLY A 94 7.36 28.44 24.13
C GLY A 94 7.83 27.01 23.82
N ARG A 95 6.94 26.12 23.34
CA ARG A 95 7.23 24.71 23.06
C ARG A 95 7.56 24.48 21.57
N THR A 96 8.77 23.97 21.29
CA THR A 96 9.21 23.67 19.92
C THR A 96 9.23 22.18 19.58
N LYS A 97 9.02 21.32 20.59
CA LYS A 97 8.99 19.87 20.47
C LYS A 97 7.55 19.36 20.43
N VAL A 98 7.23 18.54 19.44
CA VAL A 98 5.90 17.92 19.26
C VAL A 98 6.05 16.42 19.04
N PRO A 99 5.09 15.60 19.48
CA PRO A 99 5.03 14.20 19.05
C PRO A 99 4.79 14.15 17.54
N ALA A 100 5.55 13.31 16.85
CA ALA A 100 5.43 13.07 15.42
C ALA A 100 5.78 11.61 15.12
N TYR A 101 5.38 11.13 13.94
CA TYR A 101 5.91 9.88 13.40
C TYR A 101 7.03 10.19 12.43
N ALA A 102 8.11 9.43 12.51
CA ALA A 102 9.30 9.59 11.67
C ALA A 102 9.70 8.26 11.06
N TYR A 103 10.51 8.34 10.00
CA TYR A 103 11.03 7.15 9.33
C TYR A 103 12.50 6.94 9.67
N ARG A 104 12.88 5.69 9.87
CA ARG A 104 14.26 5.26 10.08
C ARG A 104 14.66 4.20 9.07
N LEU A 105 15.86 4.34 8.53
CA LEU A 105 16.47 3.33 7.68
C LEU A 105 17.17 2.26 8.52
N TYR A 106 17.00 1.01 8.11
CA TYR A 106 17.62 -0.16 8.69
C TYR A 106 18.47 -0.91 7.66
N ASP A 107 19.39 -1.71 8.18
CA ASP A 107 20.04 -2.78 7.44
C ASP A 107 19.04 -3.91 7.14
N THR A 108 19.48 -4.89 6.36
CA THR A 108 18.74 -6.10 5.99
C THR A 108 18.08 -6.77 7.19
N ASP A 109 16.84 -7.24 6.99
CA ASP A 109 16.00 -7.89 7.99
C ASP A 109 15.78 -7.06 9.28
N PHE A 110 15.87 -5.74 9.17
CA PHE A 110 15.80 -4.81 10.30
C PHE A 110 16.82 -5.08 11.41
N SER A 111 17.97 -5.67 11.07
CA SER A 111 19.00 -6.11 12.02
C SER A 111 19.63 -4.96 12.80
N LYS A 112 19.89 -3.82 12.14
CA LYS A 112 20.54 -2.66 12.75
C LYS A 112 20.00 -1.35 12.18
N PRO A 113 19.73 -0.32 13.01
CA PRO A 113 19.41 1.01 12.51
C PRO A 113 20.63 1.67 11.85
N LEU A 114 20.47 2.22 10.65
CA LEU A 114 21.54 2.92 9.92
C LEU A 114 21.63 4.41 10.27
N GLY A 115 20.67 4.94 11.01
CA GLY A 115 20.64 6.33 11.46
C GLY A 115 19.49 6.59 12.43
N PRO A 116 19.32 7.84 12.89
CA PRO A 116 18.16 8.24 13.68
C PRO A 116 16.89 8.23 12.83
N ALA A 117 15.72 8.16 13.47
CA ALA A 117 14.48 8.47 12.79
C ALA A 117 14.36 9.98 12.57
N THR A 118 13.99 10.39 11.35
CA THR A 118 13.96 11.81 10.97
C THR A 118 12.66 12.18 10.27
N VAL A 119 12.35 13.48 10.35
CA VAL A 119 11.35 14.15 9.53
C VAL A 119 12.08 15.29 8.80
N PRO A 120 12.19 15.27 7.46
CA PRO A 120 11.76 14.19 6.55
C PRO A 120 12.53 12.87 6.75
N GLY A 121 11.96 11.77 6.25
CA GLY A 121 12.56 10.44 6.31
C GLY A 121 13.82 10.27 5.45
N PRO A 122 14.41 9.07 5.42
CA PRO A 122 15.60 8.78 4.61
C PRO A 122 15.29 8.89 3.11
N LEU A 123 16.29 9.31 2.33
CA LEU A 123 16.21 9.34 0.87
C LEU A 123 16.27 7.92 0.29
N LEU A 124 15.28 7.56 -0.52
CA LEU A 124 15.30 6.35 -1.35
C LEU A 124 15.64 6.78 -2.78
N ASP A 125 16.75 6.28 -3.31
CA ASP A 125 17.31 6.76 -4.58
C ASP A 125 17.35 5.62 -5.61
N VAL A 126 16.60 5.77 -6.69
CA VAL A 126 16.42 4.77 -7.74
C VAL A 126 16.47 5.41 -9.13
N THR A 127 16.94 4.66 -10.11
CA THR A 127 17.02 5.11 -11.51
C THR A 127 15.83 4.57 -12.30
N VAL A 128 15.45 5.22 -13.40
CA VAL A 128 14.47 4.68 -14.35
C VAL A 128 14.92 3.29 -14.82
N GLY A 129 14.02 2.32 -14.74
CA GLY A 129 14.28 0.91 -15.06
C GLY A 129 14.68 0.06 -13.84
N ASP A 130 15.04 0.67 -12.70
CA ASP A 130 15.28 -0.05 -11.45
C ASP A 130 13.96 -0.61 -10.87
N THR A 131 14.06 -1.73 -10.15
CA THR A 131 12.98 -2.23 -9.29
C THR A 131 13.22 -1.80 -7.86
N LEU A 132 12.37 -0.92 -7.34
CA LEU A 132 12.37 -0.52 -5.93
C LEU A 132 11.61 -1.54 -5.08
N VAL A 133 12.27 -2.09 -4.07
CA VAL A 133 11.63 -2.90 -3.03
C VAL A 133 11.76 -2.22 -1.67
N VAL A 134 10.63 -2.00 -1.00
CA VAL A 134 10.60 -1.40 0.32
C VAL A 134 9.97 -2.40 1.30
N ASN A 135 10.78 -2.85 2.26
CA ASN A 135 10.34 -3.62 3.40
C ASN A 135 9.95 -2.65 4.51
N PHE A 136 8.66 -2.54 4.79
CA PHE A 136 8.12 -1.58 5.74
C PHE A 136 7.75 -2.25 7.07
N ARG A 137 8.19 -1.66 8.19
CA ARG A 137 7.79 -2.06 9.55
C ARG A 137 7.10 -0.89 10.26
N ASN A 138 5.90 -1.16 10.77
CA ASN A 138 5.18 -0.20 11.59
C ASN A 138 5.49 -0.44 13.08
N ALA A 139 6.15 0.51 13.72
CA ALA A 139 6.36 0.55 15.18
C ALA A 139 5.56 1.68 15.85
N CYS A 140 4.59 2.26 15.14
CA CYS A 140 3.64 3.22 15.69
C CYS A 140 2.51 2.52 16.45
N ASP A 141 1.82 3.28 17.28
CA ASP A 141 0.63 2.89 18.03
C ASP A 141 -0.66 2.87 17.19
N VAL A 142 -0.58 3.32 15.94
CA VAL A 142 -1.69 3.34 14.98
C VAL A 142 -1.34 2.54 13.73
N PRO A 143 -2.33 2.01 12.98
CA PRO A 143 -2.08 1.40 11.68
C PRO A 143 -1.50 2.43 10.70
N VAL A 144 -0.31 2.13 10.16
CA VAL A 144 0.36 2.96 9.15
C VAL A 144 0.70 2.09 7.94
N THR A 145 0.54 2.67 6.76
CA THR A 145 0.91 2.08 5.46
C THR A 145 1.81 3.04 4.69
N MET A 146 2.31 2.61 3.53
CA MET A 146 3.13 3.44 2.64
C MET A 146 2.46 3.52 1.27
N HIS A 147 2.16 4.73 0.81
CA HIS A 147 1.59 4.99 -0.51
C HIS A 147 2.63 5.72 -1.37
N PRO A 148 3.25 5.03 -2.35
CA PRO A 148 4.28 5.64 -3.18
C PRO A 148 3.67 6.49 -4.31
N HIS A 149 4.35 7.58 -4.66
CA HIS A 149 4.02 8.42 -5.81
C HIS A 149 5.16 8.37 -6.85
N GLY A 150 4.80 8.48 -8.13
CA GLY A 150 5.79 8.58 -9.22
C GLY A 150 6.48 7.26 -9.61
N VAL A 151 5.98 6.12 -9.15
CA VAL A 151 6.47 4.78 -9.52
C VAL A 151 5.31 3.89 -9.96
N PHE A 152 5.60 2.85 -10.74
CA PHE A 152 4.61 1.84 -11.10
C PHE A 152 4.51 0.78 -10.01
N TYR A 153 3.29 0.47 -9.58
CA TYR A 153 2.99 -0.56 -8.59
C TYR A 153 1.66 -1.26 -8.91
N SER A 154 1.45 -2.45 -8.36
CA SER A 154 0.16 -3.15 -8.44
C SER A 154 -0.81 -2.63 -7.37
N ASN A 155 -2.12 -2.81 -7.56
CA ASN A 155 -3.14 -2.37 -6.59
C ASN A 155 -2.92 -2.92 -5.16
N GLU A 156 -2.30 -4.10 -5.03
CA GLU A 156 -1.98 -4.70 -3.73
C GLU A 156 -0.90 -3.93 -2.97
N MET A 157 -0.08 -3.16 -3.70
CA MET A 157 1.05 -2.36 -3.18
C MET A 157 0.74 -0.85 -3.15
N ASP A 158 -0.52 -0.46 -3.35
CA ASP A 158 -0.95 0.94 -3.32
C ASP A 158 -0.83 1.54 -1.91
N GLY A 159 -1.05 0.75 -0.87
CA GLY A 159 -0.99 1.23 0.51
C GLY A 159 -2.07 2.24 0.89
N ALA A 160 -3.04 2.51 0.01
CA ALA A 160 -4.19 3.35 0.31
C ALA A 160 -5.16 2.62 1.25
N TYR A 161 -5.42 3.20 2.42
CA TYR A 161 -6.45 2.72 3.35
C TYR A 161 -7.79 3.37 3.03
N LYS A 162 -8.80 2.56 2.68
CA LYS A 162 -10.21 2.98 2.66
C LYS A 162 -10.83 2.49 3.96
N GLY A 163 -11.22 3.46 4.81
CA GLY A 163 -11.88 3.31 6.11
C GLY A 163 -12.67 2.05 6.34
#